data_AF-A0A661XB76-F1
#
_entry.id   AF-A0A661XB76-F1
#
_cell.length_a   1.000
_cell.length_b   1.000
_cell.length_c   1.000
_cell.angle_alpha   90.00
_cell.angle_beta   90.00
_cell.angle_gamma   90.00
#
_symmetry.space_group_name_H-M   'P 1'
#
loop_
_entity.id
_entity.type
_entity.pdbx_description
1 polymer ?
#
loop_
_entity_poly.entity_id
_entity_poly.type
_entity_poly.pdbx_seq_one_letter_code
_entity_poly.pdbx_strand_id
1 'polypeptide(L)'
;MREIRLIENSFLRDDIPDFKPGDTLRVHIKIKEGNKERIQVFEGICIARRGSGTRETFTVRKYSFGVGVEKVFPLNAPTIEKIEVVRFGDVKRAKLYYLRGLRGKKARVKEKVKVKKQKKKVVEEKVEKPPETEENLENKETKEISQKEEAEAKE
;
A
#
# COMPACT_ATOMS: atom_id res chain seq x y z
N MET A 1 16.30 25.15 -9.13
CA MET A 1 15.33 24.03 -9.30
C MET A 1 15.36 22.95 -8.20
N ARG A 2 16.39 22.84 -7.32
CA ARG A 2 16.36 21.89 -6.17
C ARG A 2 15.62 22.44 -4.95
N GLU A 3 15.63 23.76 -4.74
CA GLU A 3 15.04 24.42 -3.57
C GLU A 3 13.54 24.19 -3.44
N ILE A 4 12.80 24.24 -4.54
CA ILE A 4 11.35 23.97 -4.55
C ILE A 4 11.06 22.53 -4.12
N ARG A 5 11.88 21.56 -4.52
CA ARG A 5 11.69 20.15 -4.14
C ARG A 5 11.91 19.92 -2.65
N LEU A 6 12.86 20.63 -2.04
CA LEU A 6 13.11 20.54 -0.60
C LEU A 6 11.88 20.98 0.20
N ILE A 7 11.22 22.04 -0.25
CA ILE A 7 9.97 22.52 0.35
C ILE A 7 8.82 21.56 0.02
N GLU A 8 8.71 21.07 -1.21
CA GLU A 8 7.61 20.17 -1.60
C GLU A 8 7.62 18.86 -0.82
N ASN A 9 8.80 18.33 -0.50
CA ASN A 9 8.93 17.06 0.24
C ASN A 9 8.29 17.09 1.63
N SER A 10 8.26 18.23 2.32
CA SER A 10 7.63 18.32 3.65
C SER A 10 6.09 18.25 3.60
N PHE A 11 5.51 18.45 2.42
CA PHE A 11 4.07 18.38 2.19
C PHE A 11 3.62 17.11 1.44
N LEU A 12 4.55 16.21 1.12
CA LEU A 12 4.21 14.91 0.55
C LEU A 12 3.74 13.95 1.64
N ARG A 13 2.76 13.12 1.29
CA ARG A 13 2.22 12.09 2.17
C ARG A 13 2.69 10.71 1.73
N ASP A 14 2.99 9.85 2.70
CA ASP A 14 3.45 8.47 2.46
C ASP A 14 2.34 7.43 2.61
N ASP A 15 1.18 7.80 3.15
CA ASP A 15 0.06 6.90 3.44
C ASP A 15 -0.87 6.63 2.24
N ILE A 16 -0.54 7.18 1.08
CA ILE A 16 -1.37 7.10 -0.13
C ILE A 16 -1.12 5.76 -0.83
N PRO A 17 -2.15 4.92 -1.04
CA PRO A 17 -2.00 3.68 -1.78
C PRO A 17 -1.72 3.95 -3.25
N ASP A 18 -1.03 3.02 -3.92
CA ASP A 18 -0.90 3.07 -5.37
C ASP A 18 -2.24 2.71 -6.04
N PHE A 19 -2.77 3.66 -6.81
CA PHE A 19 -3.99 3.51 -7.60
C PHE A 19 -3.89 4.25 -8.92
N LYS A 20 -4.68 3.78 -9.89
CA LYS A 20 -4.73 4.32 -11.24
C LYS A 20 -6.15 4.70 -11.66
N PRO A 21 -6.30 5.49 -12.72
CA PRO A 21 -7.59 5.68 -13.38
C PRO A 21 -8.22 4.33 -13.73
N GLY A 22 -9.51 4.18 -13.44
CA GLY A 22 -10.28 2.93 -13.55
C GLY A 22 -10.56 2.26 -12.23
N ASP A 23 -9.74 2.48 -11.20
CA ASP A 23 -9.95 1.89 -9.89
C ASP A 23 -11.13 2.56 -9.16
N THR A 24 -11.87 1.76 -8.39
CA THR A 24 -12.89 2.27 -7.46
C THR A 24 -12.21 2.62 -6.14
N LEU A 25 -12.30 3.88 -5.76
CA LEU A 25 -11.72 4.43 -4.55
C LEU A 25 -12.81 4.80 -3.55
N ARG A 26 -12.48 4.64 -2.27
CA ARG A 26 -13.23 5.18 -1.16
C ARG A 26 -12.38 6.23 -0.47
N VAL A 27 -12.77 7.49 -0.61
CA VAL A 27 -12.04 8.65 -0.08
C VAL A 27 -12.74 9.13 1.19
N HIS A 28 -12.02 9.16 2.30
CA HIS A 28 -12.51 9.64 3.59
C HIS A 28 -12.15 11.13 3.71
N ILE A 29 -13.16 11.98 3.76
CA ILE A 29 -13.01 13.44 3.74
C ILE A 29 -13.42 13.99 5.09
N LYS A 30 -12.54 14.76 5.72
CA LYS A 30 -12.83 15.54 6.92
C LYS A 30 -13.62 16.78 6.52
N ILE A 31 -14.84 16.90 7.06
CA ILE A 31 -15.71 18.07 6.86
C ILE A 31 -15.93 18.71 8.22
N LYS A 32 -15.61 20.01 8.30
CA LYS A 32 -15.83 20.84 9.48
C LYS A 32 -17.08 21.68 9.27
N GLU A 33 -18.08 21.49 10.12
CA GLU A 33 -19.32 22.28 10.16
C GLU A 33 -19.33 23.04 11.49
N GLY A 34 -18.84 24.28 11.46
CA GLY A 34 -18.63 25.09 12.67
C GLY A 34 -17.64 24.44 13.64
N ASN A 35 -18.13 24.01 14.80
CA ASN A 35 -17.31 23.39 15.86
C ASN A 35 -17.28 21.86 15.79
N LYS A 36 -18.05 21.22 14.92
CA LYS A 36 -18.09 19.76 14.78
C LYS A 36 -17.33 19.32 13.53
N GLU A 37 -16.56 18.25 13.69
CA GLU A 37 -15.88 17.58 12.58
C GLU A 37 -16.50 16.20 12.36
N ARG A 38 -16.72 15.84 11.09
CA ARG A 38 -17.16 14.51 10.70
C ARG A 38 -16.39 14.01 9.49
N ILE A 39 -16.31 12.69 9.36
CA ILE A 39 -15.72 12.04 8.19
C ILE A 39 -16.85 11.68 7.22
N GLN A 40 -16.86 12.30 6.04
CA GLN A 40 -17.72 11.92 4.93
C GLN A 40 -16.96 11.01 3.98
N VAL A 41 -17.58 9.88 3.64
CA VAL A 41 -17.00 8.92 2.70
C VAL A 41 -17.53 9.19 1.29
N PHE A 42 -16.62 9.36 0.33
CA PHE A 42 -16.92 9.48 -1.08
C PHE A 42 -16.36 8.28 -1.84
N GLU A 43 -17.25 7.36 -2.23
CA GLU A 43 -16.89 6.16 -2.99
C GLU A 43 -17.26 6.31 -4.46
N GLY A 44 -16.30 6.09 -5.36
CA GLY A 44 -16.53 6.18 -6.79
C GLY A 44 -15.33 5.75 -7.64
N ILE A 45 -15.45 5.85 -8.96
CA ILE A 45 -14.40 5.46 -9.90
C ILE A 45 -13.44 6.64 -10.09
N CYS A 46 -12.14 6.39 -9.96
CA CYS A 46 -11.12 7.36 -10.37
C CYS A 46 -11.11 7.47 -11.89
N ILE A 47 -11.49 8.62 -12.44
CA ILE A 47 -11.57 8.84 -13.90
C ILE A 47 -10.32 9.49 -14.46
N ALA A 48 -9.56 10.20 -13.63
CA ALA A 48 -8.34 10.88 -14.04
C ALA A 48 -7.44 11.09 -12.82
N ARG A 49 -6.12 11.03 -13.05
CA ARG A 49 -5.07 11.42 -12.12
C ARG A 49 -4.07 12.26 -12.92
N ARG A 50 -3.67 13.42 -12.40
CA ARG A 50 -2.82 14.38 -13.13
C ARG A 50 -1.94 15.17 -12.18
N GLY A 51 -0.86 15.72 -12.72
CA GLY A 51 0.10 16.51 -11.94
C GLY A 51 1.19 15.62 -11.35
N SER A 52 2.02 16.22 -10.52
CA SER A 52 3.11 15.56 -9.80
C SER A 52 3.38 16.28 -8.49
N GLY A 53 4.02 15.60 -7.55
CA GLY A 53 4.37 16.14 -6.24
C GLY A 53 3.14 16.64 -5.48
N THR A 54 3.27 17.81 -4.86
CA THR A 54 2.21 18.44 -4.05
C THR A 54 1.00 18.88 -4.88
N ARG A 55 1.18 19.12 -6.19
CA ARG A 55 0.12 19.55 -7.13
C ARG A 55 -0.62 18.40 -7.78
N GLU A 56 -0.31 17.16 -7.38
CA GLU A 56 -1.01 16.00 -7.91
C GLU A 56 -2.48 15.98 -7.47
N THR A 57 -3.37 15.74 -8.44
CA THR A 57 -4.82 15.71 -8.23
C THR A 57 -5.41 14.47 -8.90
N PHE A 58 -6.48 13.96 -8.33
CA PHE A 58 -7.27 12.88 -8.90
C PHE A 58 -8.76 13.23 -8.87
N THR A 59 -9.51 12.65 -9.80
CA THR A 59 -10.94 12.93 -9.96
C THR A 59 -11.73 11.65 -9.78
N VAL A 60 -12.64 11.67 -8.82
CA VAL A 60 -13.51 10.53 -8.51
C VAL A 60 -14.93 10.86 -8.97
N ARG A 61 -15.52 9.94 -9.73
CA ARG A 61 -16.89 10.01 -10.24
C ARG A 61 -17.76 8.97 -9.54
N LYS A 62 -18.85 9.43 -8.95
CA LYS A 62 -19.90 8.59 -8.36
C LYS A 62 -21.24 8.92 -9.01
N TYR A 63 -22.10 7.92 -9.17
CA TYR A 63 -23.52 8.16 -9.44
C TYR A 63 -24.27 8.12 -8.11
N SER A 64 -24.91 9.22 -7.71
CA SER A 64 -25.66 9.33 -6.46
C SER A 64 -27.03 9.93 -6.74
N PHE A 65 -28.09 9.29 -6.28
CA PHE A 65 -29.47 9.79 -6.43
C PHE A 65 -29.83 10.18 -7.88
N GLY A 66 -29.42 9.37 -8.86
CA GLY A 66 -29.72 9.61 -10.29
C GLY A 66 -28.84 10.68 -10.97
N VAL A 67 -27.96 11.36 -10.23
CA VAL A 67 -27.06 12.40 -10.74
C VAL A 67 -25.61 11.93 -10.67
N GLY A 68 -24.85 12.19 -11.73
CA GLY A 68 -23.41 11.94 -11.77
C GLY A 68 -22.66 13.06 -11.06
N VAL A 69 -22.03 12.75 -9.94
CA VAL A 69 -21.23 13.68 -9.13
C VAL A 69 -19.75 13.41 -9.36
N GLU A 70 -18.99 14.44 -9.70
CA GLU A 70 -17.54 14.40 -9.80
C GLU A 70 -16.94 15.28 -8.71
N LYS A 71 -15.91 14.77 -8.02
CA LYS A 71 -15.10 15.55 -7.09
C LYS A 71 -13.63 15.42 -7.47
N VAL A 72 -12.95 16.56 -7.49
CA VAL A 72 -11.50 16.63 -7.71
C VAL A 72 -10.83 16.79 -6.36
N PHE A 73 -9.86 15.93 -6.08
CA PHE A 73 -9.13 15.88 -4.82
C PHE A 73 -7.65 16.13 -5.07
N PRO A 74 -7.01 17.07 -4.35
CA PRO A 74 -5.56 17.12 -4.26
C PRO A 74 -5.08 15.92 -3.44
N LEU A 75 -4.09 15.20 -3.96
CA LEU A 75 -3.66 13.92 -3.39
C LEU A 75 -3.12 14.08 -1.96
N ASN A 76 -2.37 15.16 -1.72
CA ASN A 76 -1.72 15.44 -0.45
C ASN A 76 -2.54 16.39 0.46
N ALA A 77 -3.82 16.59 0.19
CA ALA A 77 -4.64 17.52 0.98
C ALA A 77 -4.83 17.01 2.43
N PRO A 78 -4.73 17.89 3.46
CA PRO A 78 -4.97 17.51 4.85
C PRO A 78 -6.45 17.22 5.15
N THR A 79 -7.35 17.62 4.26
CA THR A 79 -8.78 17.32 4.35
C THR A 79 -9.10 15.86 4.04
N ILE A 80 -8.16 15.12 3.45
CA ILE A 80 -8.32 13.68 3.17
C ILE A 80 -7.75 12.92 4.37
N GLU A 81 -8.58 12.16 5.05
CA GLU A 81 -8.11 11.32 6.16
C GLU A 81 -7.43 10.07 5.62
N LYS A 82 -8.10 9.37 4.69
CA LYS A 82 -7.66 8.08 4.17
C LYS A 82 -8.17 7.86 2.74
N ILE A 83 -7.37 7.17 1.93
CA ILE A 83 -7.77 6.67 0.61
C ILE A 83 -7.71 5.14 0.64
N GLU A 84 -8.81 4.49 0.30
CA GLU A 84 -8.87 3.03 0.19
C GLU A 84 -9.19 2.63 -1.25
N VAL A 85 -8.45 1.64 -1.77
CA VAL A 85 -8.75 1.04 -3.07
C VAL A 85 -9.72 -0.12 -2.83
N VAL A 86 -10.98 0.08 -3.22
CA VAL A 86 -12.04 -0.93 -3.04
C VAL A 86 -11.94 -2.00 -4.13
N ARG A 87 -11.69 -1.57 -5.37
CA ARG A 87 -11.66 -2.47 -6.54
C ARG A 87 -10.71 -1.95 -7.59
N PHE A 88 -9.92 -2.85 -8.19
CA PHE A 88 -9.05 -2.51 -9.31
C PHE A 88 -9.80 -2.59 -10.64
N GLY A 89 -9.71 -1.54 -11.45
CA GLY A 89 -10.31 -1.47 -12.77
C GLY A 89 -9.39 -1.97 -13.87
N ASP A 90 -9.98 -2.67 -14.84
CA ASP A 90 -9.34 -2.97 -16.11
C ASP A 90 -9.80 -1.96 -17.18
N VAL A 91 -8.93 -1.00 -17.45
CA VAL A 91 -9.14 0.06 -18.45
C VAL A 91 -7.86 0.29 -19.23
N LYS A 92 -8.01 0.64 -20.52
CA LYS A 92 -6.88 0.93 -21.41
C LYS A 92 -6.54 2.42 -21.48
N ARG A 93 -7.50 3.31 -21.16
CA ARG A 93 -7.33 4.77 -21.28
C ARG A 93 -6.83 5.36 -19.95
N ALA A 94 -5.91 6.31 -20.02
CA ALA A 94 -5.42 7.05 -18.85
C ALA A 94 -6.45 8.05 -18.29
N LYS A 95 -7.39 8.54 -19.12
CA LYS A 95 -8.48 9.42 -18.69
C LYS A 95 -9.82 8.89 -19.19
N LEU A 96 -10.76 8.65 -18.27
CA LEU A 96 -12.02 7.96 -18.52
C LEU A 96 -13.19 8.94 -18.69
N TYR A 97 -12.98 10.06 -19.38
CA TYR A 97 -14.01 11.09 -19.58
C TYR A 97 -15.24 10.58 -20.35
N TYR A 98 -15.09 9.50 -21.12
CA TYR A 98 -16.20 8.84 -21.79
C TYR A 98 -17.27 8.33 -20.82
N LEU A 99 -16.93 8.06 -19.55
CA LEU A 99 -17.89 7.65 -18.52
C LEU A 99 -18.90 8.76 -18.15
N ARG A 100 -18.71 10.00 -18.62
CA ARG A 100 -19.68 11.09 -18.43
C ARG A 100 -20.96 10.90 -19.24
N GLY A 101 -20.83 10.39 -20.46
CA GLY A 101 -21.95 10.13 -21.36
C GLY A 101 -22.61 8.76 -21.15
N LEU A 102 -22.01 7.89 -20.34
CA LEU A 102 -22.52 6.54 -20.08
C LEU A 102 -23.27 6.48 -18.74
N ARG A 103 -24.32 5.66 -18.69
CA ARG A 103 -25.13 5.41 -17.49
C ARG A 103 -25.41 3.92 -17.30
N GLY A 104 -25.73 3.52 -16.08
CA GLY A 104 -26.10 2.15 -15.72
C GLY A 104 -25.04 1.12 -16.11
N LYS A 105 -25.48 0.00 -16.71
CA LYS A 105 -24.60 -1.12 -17.11
C LYS A 105 -23.47 -0.69 -18.05
N LYS A 106 -23.70 0.31 -18.92
CA LYS A 106 -22.69 0.80 -19.88
C LYS A 106 -21.53 1.53 -19.19
N ALA A 107 -21.76 2.13 -18.02
CA ALA A 107 -20.72 2.82 -17.26
C ALA A 107 -19.90 1.88 -16.34
N ARG A 108 -20.22 0.58 -16.31
CA ARG A 108 -19.53 -0.38 -15.47
C ARG A 108 -18.14 -0.68 -16.04
N VAL A 109 -17.12 -0.39 -15.24
CA VAL A 109 -15.73 -0.77 -15.53
C VAL A 109 -15.52 -2.24 -15.19
N LYS A 110 -14.82 -2.98 -16.06
CA LYS A 110 -14.45 -4.37 -15.82
C LYS A 110 -13.45 -4.44 -14.67
N GLU A 111 -13.54 -5.49 -13.87
CA GLU A 111 -12.64 -5.69 -12.73
C GLU A 111 -11.36 -6.39 -13.18
N LYS A 112 -10.21 -5.90 -12.72
CA LYS A 112 -8.94 -6.59 -12.90
C LYS A 112 -8.74 -7.53 -11.73
N VAL A 113 -9.03 -8.81 -11.93
CA VAL A 113 -8.75 -9.86 -10.94
C VAL A 113 -7.24 -10.02 -10.83
N LYS A 114 -6.62 -9.42 -9.80
CA LYS A 114 -5.26 -9.78 -9.42
C LYS A 114 -5.34 -11.18 -8.80
N VAL A 115 -4.94 -12.21 -9.55
CA VAL A 115 -4.61 -13.50 -8.94
C VAL A 115 -3.53 -13.19 -7.91
N LYS A 116 -3.86 -13.31 -6.62
CA LYS A 116 -2.87 -13.17 -5.55
C LYS A 116 -1.84 -14.27 -5.77
N LYS A 117 -0.73 -13.97 -6.46
CA LYS A 117 0.51 -14.72 -6.22
C LYS A 117 0.80 -14.50 -4.75
N GLN A 118 0.56 -15.51 -3.93
CA GLN A 118 0.98 -15.51 -2.54
C GLN A 118 2.49 -15.25 -2.54
N LYS A 119 2.89 -14.01 -2.31
CA LYS A 119 4.26 -13.75 -1.86
C LYS A 119 4.28 -14.36 -0.47
N LYS A 120 4.92 -15.53 -0.31
CA LYS A 120 5.38 -15.98 1.00
C LYS A 120 6.08 -14.78 1.63
N LYS A 121 5.52 -14.25 2.73
CA LYS A 121 6.29 -13.40 3.62
C LYS A 121 7.46 -14.28 4.04
N VAL A 122 8.65 -14.01 3.50
CA VAL A 122 9.87 -14.23 4.28
C VAL A 122 9.72 -13.22 5.40
N VAL A 123 9.24 -13.72 6.55
CA VAL A 123 9.34 -13.01 7.81
C VAL A 123 10.84 -12.93 8.03
N GLU A 124 11.43 -11.74 7.87
CA GLU A 124 12.69 -11.42 8.51
C GLU A 124 12.41 -11.48 10.01
N GLU A 125 12.51 -12.69 10.55
CA GLU A 125 12.83 -12.89 11.95
C GLU A 125 14.19 -12.24 12.13
N LYS A 126 14.22 -11.15 12.90
CA LYS A 126 15.42 -10.78 13.64
C LYS A 126 15.76 -11.99 14.49
N VAL A 127 16.69 -12.81 14.02
CA VAL A 127 17.40 -13.76 14.86
C VAL A 127 18.27 -12.90 15.78
N GLU A 128 17.69 -12.47 16.89
CA GLU A 128 18.48 -12.35 18.11
C GLU A 128 19.18 -13.69 18.28
N LYS A 129 20.52 -13.64 18.31
CA LYS A 129 21.35 -14.81 18.59
C LYS A 129 20.81 -15.50 19.85
N PRO A 130 20.41 -16.78 19.79
CA PRO A 130 20.23 -17.56 21.00
C PRO A 130 21.54 -17.54 21.79
N PRO A 131 21.51 -17.41 23.13
CA PRO A 131 22.72 -17.54 23.94
C PRO A 131 23.37 -18.90 23.66
N GLU A 132 24.68 -18.84 23.41
CA GLU A 132 25.55 -20.00 23.24
C GLU A 132 25.36 -20.91 24.46
N THR A 133 24.84 -22.12 24.22
CA THR A 133 24.68 -23.16 25.26
C THR A 133 25.95 -24.01 25.25
N GLU A 134 26.57 -24.12 26.42
CA GLU A 134 27.92 -24.65 26.68
C GLU A 134 28.09 -26.17 26.44
N GLU A 135 27.11 -26.89 25.87
CA GLU A 135 27.07 -28.36 25.90
C GLU A 135 27.75 -29.08 24.71
N ASN A 136 28.56 -28.41 23.89
CA ASN A 136 29.23 -29.05 22.74
C ASN A 136 30.76 -29.05 22.76
N LEU A 137 31.38 -28.68 23.88
CA LEU A 137 32.82 -28.85 24.11
C LEU A 137 33.14 -30.19 24.82
N GLU A 138 32.27 -30.67 25.71
CA GLU A 138 32.51 -31.91 26.47
C GLU A 138 32.41 -33.19 25.64
N ASN A 139 31.62 -33.20 24.57
CA ASN A 139 31.48 -34.36 23.67
C ASN A 139 32.57 -34.48 22.60
N LYS A 140 33.47 -33.47 22.50
CA LYS A 140 34.68 -33.54 21.68
C LYS A 140 35.89 -33.97 22.50
N GLU A 141 36.01 -33.50 23.73
CA GLU A 141 37.10 -33.89 24.63
C GLU A 141 37.00 -35.36 25.05
N THR A 142 35.80 -35.88 25.32
CA THR A 142 35.61 -37.30 25.70
C THR A 142 35.90 -38.30 24.57
N LYS A 143 35.80 -37.89 23.29
CA LYS A 143 36.17 -38.72 22.13
C LYS A 143 37.66 -38.67 21.79
N GLU A 144 38.36 -37.58 22.10
CA GLU A 144 39.82 -37.49 21.89
C GLU A 144 40.62 -38.16 23.01
N ILE A 145 40.09 -38.23 24.24
CA ILE A 145 40.76 -38.90 25.37
C ILE A 145 40.65 -40.43 25.26
N SER A 146 39.48 -40.96 24.87
CA SER A 146 39.27 -42.40 24.65
C SER A 146 40.09 -42.98 23.49
N GLN A 147 40.37 -42.19 22.45
CA GLN A 147 41.22 -42.61 21.34
C GLN A 147 42.72 -42.53 21.64
N LYS A 148 43.14 -41.77 22.66
CA LYS A 148 44.53 -41.69 23.12
C LYS A 148 44.87 -42.79 24.12
N GLU A 149 43.96 -43.17 25.02
CA GLU A 149 44.17 -44.28 25.96
C GLU A 149 44.24 -45.66 25.27
N GLU A 150 43.51 -45.88 24.17
CA GLU A 150 43.63 -47.13 23.37
C GLU A 150 44.93 -47.23 22.55
N ALA A 151 45.62 -46.10 22.31
CA ALA A 151 46.89 -46.07 21.59
C ALA A 151 48.11 -46.29 22.52
N GLU A 152 48.00 -45.95 23.80
CA GLU A 152 49.08 -46.08 24.79
C GLU A 152 49.09 -47.45 25.52
N ALA A 153 48.02 -48.24 25.39
CA ALA A 153 47.92 -49.60 25.96
C ALA A 153 48.36 -50.73 25.00
N LYS A 154 48.99 -50.41 23.87
CA LYS A 154 49.51 -51.38 22.88
C LYS A 154 51.01 -51.24 22.59
N GLU A 155 51.77 -50.57 23.46
CA GLU A 155 53.24 -50.60 23.51
C GLU A 155 53.74 -51.14 24.86
#